data_AF-N1W7L2-F1
#
_entry.id   AF-N1W7L2-F1
#
_cell.length_a   1.000
_cell.length_b   1.000
_cell.length_c   1.000
_cell.angle_alpha   90.00
_cell.angle_beta   90.00
_cell.angle_gamma   90.00
#
_symmetry.space_group_name_H-M   'P 1'
#
loop_
_entity.id
_entity.type
_entity.pdbx_description
1 polymer ?
#
loop_
_entity_poly.entity_id
_entity_poly.type
_entity_poly.pdbx_seq_one_letter_code
_entity_poly.pdbx_strand_id
1 'polypeptide(L)' 'MVEDHKTYTGSKRAEEVLNNWDTVVKEMIKVIPRDYKKALEKMAEEKTSEKPNKEGVTARG' A
#
# COMPACT_ATOMS: atom_id res chain seq x y z
N MET A 1 0.32 13.09 4.07
CA MET A 1 0.02 13.26 2.62
C MET A 1 -0.91 14.44 2.34
N VAL A 2 -2.17 14.46 2.79
CA VAL A 2 -3.03 15.68 2.67
C VAL A 2 -2.93 16.56 3.91
N GLU A 3 -2.88 15.94 5.10
CA GLU A 3 -2.66 16.63 6.37
C GLU A 3 -1.32 17.39 6.39
N ASP A 4 -0.23 16.73 6.00
CA ASP A 4 1.08 17.38 5.86
C ASP A 4 1.02 18.57 4.88
N HIS A 5 0.31 18.42 3.76
CA HIS A 5 0.15 19.52 2.81
C HIS A 5 -0.60 20.70 3.44
N LYS A 6 -1.67 20.47 4.21
CA LYS A 6 -2.33 21.52 5.00
C LYS A 6 -1.34 22.17 5.97
N THR A 7 -0.61 21.36 6.74
CA THR A 7 0.33 21.83 7.78
C THR A 7 1.45 22.69 7.21
N TYR A 8 2.06 22.29 6.10
CA TYR A 8 3.21 22.99 5.52
C TYR A 8 2.84 24.17 4.62
N THR A 9 1.62 24.21 4.08
CA THR A 9 1.24 25.25 3.09
C THR A 9 0.08 26.13 3.53
N GLY A 10 -0.65 25.78 4.59
CA GLY A 10 -1.86 26.50 5.01
C GLY A 10 -2.99 26.43 3.99
N SER A 11 -2.99 25.42 3.10
CA SER A 11 -3.98 25.31 2.02
C SER A 11 -5.41 25.17 2.55
N LYS A 12 -6.23 26.20 2.30
CA LYS A 12 -7.68 26.19 2.60
C LYS A 12 -8.40 25.05 1.89
N ARG A 13 -7.97 24.72 0.66
CA ARG A 13 -8.53 23.60 -0.09
C ARG A 13 -8.24 22.26 0.60
N ALA A 14 -7.03 22.10 1.15
CA ALA A 14 -6.69 20.89 1.92
C ALA A 14 -7.53 20.77 3.19
N GLU A 15 -7.80 21.89 3.86
CA GLU A 15 -8.70 21.92 5.01
C GLU A 15 -10.14 21.50 4.64
N GLU A 16 -10.70 22.02 3.56
CA GLU A 16 -12.02 21.60 3.07
C GLU A 16 -12.09 20.11 2.73
N VAL A 17 -11.02 19.57 2.13
CA VAL A 17 -10.90 18.14 1.82
C VAL A 17 -10.90 17.29 3.10
N LEU A 18 -10.16 17.71 4.12
CA LEU A 18 -10.10 16.99 5.40
C LEU A 18 -11.42 17.09 6.17
N ASN A 19 -12.10 18.23 6.14
CA ASN A 19 -13.39 18.43 6.80
C ASN A 19 -14.51 17.57 6.18
N ASN A 20 -14.41 17.24 4.88
CA ASN A 20 -15.40 16.44 4.14
C ASN A 20 -14.83 15.10 3.66
N TRP A 21 -13.88 14.53 4.41
CA TRP A 21 -13.07 13.41 3.95
C TRP A 21 -13.90 12.19 3.50
N ASP A 22 -14.95 11.82 4.24
CA ASP A 22 -15.82 10.67 3.93
C ASP A 22 -16.51 10.77 2.56
N THR A 23 -16.69 12.00 2.06
CA THR A 23 -17.26 12.26 0.73
C THR A 23 -16.15 12.32 -0.31
N VAL A 24 -15.11 13.12 -0.07
CA VAL A 24 -14.06 13.39 -1.06
C VAL A 24 -13.24 12.13 -1.37
N VAL A 25 -12.97 11.27 -0.39
CA VAL A 25 -12.19 10.05 -0.59
C VAL A 25 -12.83 9.10 -1.61
N LYS A 26 -14.15 9.12 -1.74
CA LYS A 26 -14.89 8.29 -2.71
C LYS A 26 -14.69 8.75 -4.14
N GLU A 27 -14.36 10.02 -4.34
CA GLU A 27 -14.10 10.62 -5.65
C GLU A 27 -12.63 10.47 -6.07
N MET A 28 -11.73 10.08 -5.16
CA MET A 28 -10.32 9.94 -5.46
C MET A 28 -10.04 8.66 -6.27
N ILE A 29 -9.39 8.83 -7.43
CA ILE A 29 -9.01 7.72 -8.30
C ILE A 29 -7.64 7.18 -7.89
N LYS A 30 -7.61 5.91 -7.46
CA LYS A 30 -6.35 5.20 -7.23
C LYS A 30 -5.73 4.78 -8.56
N VAL A 31 -4.69 5.49 -8.99
CA VAL A 31 -3.93 5.16 -10.20
C VAL A 31 -2.76 4.24 -9.84
N ILE A 32 -2.72 3.06 -10.44
CA ILE A 32 -1.58 2.13 -10.35
C ILE A 32 -1.04 1.92 -11.77
N PRO A 33 0.23 2.28 -12.06
CA PRO A 33 0.83 2.01 -13.36
C PRO A 33 0.89 0.51 -13.67
N ARG A 34 0.67 0.14 -14.93
CA ARG A 34 0.63 -1.27 -15.37
C ARG A 34 1.93 -2.01 -15.03
N ASP A 35 3.07 -1.39 -15.28
CA ASP A 35 4.36 -2.04 -15.04
C ASP A 35 4.71 -2.10 -13.56
N TYR A 36 4.27 -1.11 -12.78
CA TYR A 36 4.40 -1.16 -11.33
C TYR A 36 3.57 -2.30 -10.72
N LYS A 37 2.35 -2.51 -11.24
CA LYS A 37 1.51 -3.65 -10.84
C LYS A 37 2.22 -4.99 -11.12
N LYS A 38 2.80 -5.18 -12.31
CA LYS A 38 3.56 -6.40 -12.64
C LYS A 38 4.76 -6.62 -11.73
N ALA A 39 5.49 -5.55 -11.40
CA ALA A 39 6.62 -5.64 -10.46
C ALA A 39 6.16 -6.07 -9.07
N LEU A 40 5.04 -5.53 -8.58
CA LEU A 40 4.45 -5.94 -7.30
C LEU A 40 4.00 -7.40 -7.31
N GLU A 41 3.40 -7.88 -8.40
CA GLU A 41 2.99 -9.28 -8.57
C GLU A 41 4.21 -10.22 -8.52
N LYS A 42 5.27 -9.91 -9.28
CA LYS A 42 6.51 -10.68 -9.27
C LYS A 42 7.15 -10.74 -7.87
N MET A 43 7.22 -9.62 -7.17
CA MET A 43 7.74 -9.59 -5.79
C MET A 43 6.87 -10.40 -4.82
N ALA A 44 5.56 -10.48 -5.04
CA ALA A 44 4.65 -11.28 -4.23
C ALA A 44 4.81 -12.79 -4.49
N GLU A 45 5.02 -13.17 -5.75
CA GLU A 45 5.32 -14.54 -6.17
C GLU A 45 6.65 -15.02 -5.58
N GLU A 46 7.71 -14.22 -5.68
CA GLU A 46 9.02 -14.49 -5.08
C GLU A 46 8.92 -14.68 -3.55
N LYS A 47 8.17 -13.80 -2.87
CA LYS A 47 7.90 -13.89 -1.43
C LYS A 47 7.07 -15.11 -1.03
N THR A 48 6.27 -15.65 -1.94
CA THR A 48 5.45 -16.85 -1.69
C THR A 48 6.27 -18.12 -1.90
N SER A 49 7.21 -18.12 -2.85
CA SER A 49 8.15 -19.23 -3.08
C SER A 49 9.23 -19.37 -1.99
N GLU A 50 9.44 -18.35 -1.16
CA GLU A 50 10.46 -18.33 -0.09
C GLU A 50 9.92 -18.62 1.33
N LYS A 51 8.82 -19.38 1.48
CA LYS A 51 8.43 -19.94 2.79
C LYS A 51 8.77 -21.44 2.89
N PRO A 52 9.27 -21.87 4.06
CA PRO A 52 10.50 -22.65 4.21
C PRO A 52 10.29 -24.15 4.05
N ASN A 53 11.33 -24.82 3.54
CA ASN A 53 11.53 -26.26 3.63
C ASN A 53 11.35 -26.71 5.10
N LYS A 54 10.23 -27.37 5.41
CA LYS A 54 10.01 -28.04 6.69
C LYS A 54 10.81 -29.35 6.68
N GLU A 55 12.11 -29.30 6.98
CA GLU A 55 12.86 -30.49 7.36
C GLU A 55 12.77 -30.70 8.87
N GLY A 56 11.59 -31.15 9.31
CA GLY A 56 11.49 -31.93 10.53
C GLY A 56 11.92 -33.36 10.22
N VAL A 57 13.22 -33.65 10.27
CA VAL A 57 13.72 -35.04 10.23
C VAL A 57 13.38 -35.68 11.57
N THR A 58 12.23 -36.37 11.62
CA THR A 58 11.96 -37.38 12.62
C THR A 58 12.77 -38.64 12.25
N ALA A 59 13.87 -38.93 12.94
CA ALA A 59 14.46 -40.27 12.98
C ALA A 59 15.46 -40.44 14.14
N ARG A 60 14.97 -41.07 15.22
CA ARG A 60 15.58 -42.16 16.02
C ARG A 60 17.10 -42.12 16.32
N GLY A 61 17.41 -42.14 17.62
CA GLY A 61 18.71 -42.49 18.20
C GLY A 61 18.67 -42.30 19.70
#